data_AF-A0A658QWT5-F1
#
_entry.id   AF-A0A658QWT5-F1
#
_cell.length_a   1.000
_cell.length_b   1.000
_cell.length_c   1.000
_cell.angle_alpha   90.00
_cell.angle_beta   90.00
_cell.angle_gamma   90.00
#
_symmetry.space_group_name_H-M   'P 1'
#
loop_
_entity.id
_entity.type
_entity.pdbx_description
1 polymer ?
#
loop_
_entity_poly.entity_id
_entity_poly.type
_entity_poly.pdbx_seq_one_letter_code
_entity_poly.pdbx_strand_id
1 'polypeptide(L)' 'MAARLDRAMQRANVSSAKAAKWVDVSEHDVQFWRRGITVPPLHAFNRIAKALDVDVHWLCTGQAQAQAAQASR' A
#
# COMPACT_ATOMS: atom_id res chain seq x y z
N MET A 1 2.37 -4.98 7.33
CA MET A 1 1.83 -4.56 6.02
C MET A 1 0.47 -3.89 6.16
N ALA A 2 -0.57 -4.57 6.65
CA ALA A 2 -1.92 -4.02 6.83
C ALA A 2 -1.95 -2.64 7.51
N ALA A 3 -1.29 -2.48 8.66
CA ALA A 3 -1.20 -1.20 9.36
C ALA A 3 -0.50 -0.09 8.55
N ARG A 4 0.40 -0.43 7.63
CA ARG A 4 1.05 0.56 6.73
C ARG A 4 0.10 0.99 5.62
N LEU A 5 -0.59 0.03 5.00
CA LEU A 5 -1.63 0.31 4.02
C LEU A 5 -2.73 1.19 4.62
N ASP A 6 -3.22 0.84 5.80
CA ASP A 6 -4.25 1.60 6.49
C ASP A 6 -3.81 3.04 6.79
N ARG A 7 -2.61 3.22 7.36
CA ARG A 7 -2.04 4.57 7.62
C ARG A 7 -1.79 5.36 6.34
N ALA A 8 -1.29 4.73 5.28
CA ALA A 8 -1.05 5.41 4.00
C ALA A 8 -2.37 5.91 3.39
N MET A 9 -3.42 5.08 3.42
CA MET A 9 -4.75 5.48 2.97
C MET A 9 -5.36 6.59 3.83
N GLN A 10 -5.23 6.52 5.16
CA GLN A 10 -5.69 7.56 6.08
C GLN A 10 -4.98 8.90 5.81
N ARG A 11 -3.65 8.90 5.66
CA ARG A 11 -2.86 10.12 5.38
C ARG A 11 -3.22 10.75 4.04
N ALA A 12 -3.56 9.94 3.04
CA ALA A 12 -4.00 10.41 1.73
C ALA A 12 -5.50 10.74 1.66
N ASN A 13 -6.24 10.60 2.76
CA ASN A 13 -7.71 10.73 2.81
C ASN A 13 -8.43 9.86 1.75
N VAL A 14 -7.99 8.61 1.61
CA VAL A 14 -8.52 7.65 0.63
C VAL A 14 -9.39 6.62 1.33
N SER A 15 -10.66 6.53 0.91
CA SER A 15 -11.60 5.51 1.39
C SER A 15 -11.31 4.14 0.78
N SER A 16 -11.78 3.07 1.44
CA SER A 16 -11.70 1.70 0.90
C SER A 16 -12.40 1.60 -0.46
N ALA A 17 -13.57 2.23 -0.61
CA ALA A 17 -14.30 2.27 -1.88
C ALA A 17 -13.50 2.94 -3.02
N LYS A 18 -12.74 3.99 -2.72
CA LYS A 18 -11.89 4.67 -3.73
C LYS A 18 -10.72 3.77 -4.14
N ALA A 19 -10.05 3.14 -3.19
CA ALA A 19 -8.96 2.21 -3.49
C ALA A 19 -9.43 0.97 -4.25
N ALA A 20 -10.62 0.46 -3.94
CA ALA A 20 -11.24 -0.67 -4.63
C ALA A 20 -11.41 -0.39 -6.13
N LYS A 21 -11.86 0.83 -6.49
CA LYS A 21 -11.98 1.27 -7.88
C LYS A 21 -10.65 1.33 -8.63
N TRP A 22 -9.52 1.56 -7.94
CA TRP A 22 -8.20 1.60 -8.60
C TRP A 22 -7.72 0.23 -9.07
N VAL A 23 -8.17 -0.83 -8.40
CA VAL A 23 -7.66 -2.19 -8.58
C VAL A 23 -8.74 -3.20 -8.96
N ASP A 24 -9.96 -2.72 -9.22
CA ASP A 24 -11.11 -3.51 -9.70
C ASP A 24 -11.46 -4.70 -8.79
N VAL A 25 -11.65 -4.40 -7.50
CA VAL A 25 -12.05 -5.39 -6.47
C VAL A 25 -13.23 -4.86 -5.65
N SER A 26 -13.76 -5.68 -4.75
CA SER A 26 -14.79 -5.23 -3.82
C SER A 26 -14.22 -4.32 -2.73
N GLU A 27 -15.05 -3.44 -2.18
CA GLU A 27 -14.65 -2.65 -1.00
C GLU A 27 -14.28 -3.54 0.19
N HIS A 28 -14.99 -4.67 0.36
CA HIS A 28 -14.72 -5.63 1.43
C HIS A 28 -13.30 -6.20 1.35
N ASP A 29 -12.80 -6.50 0.14
CA ASP A 29 -11.42 -6.97 -0.04
C ASP A 29 -10.43 -5.94 0.51
N VAL A 30 -10.62 -4.66 0.19
CA VAL A 30 -9.77 -3.58 0.70
C VAL A 30 -9.88 -3.44 2.21
N GLN A 31 -11.08 -3.57 2.78
CA GLN A 31 -11.26 -3.54 4.24
C GLN A 31 -10.54 -4.71 4.93
N PHE A 32 -10.58 -5.90 4.35
CA PHE A 32 -9.84 -7.07 4.83
C PHE A 32 -8.33 -6.85 4.75
N TRP A 33 -7.83 -6.25 3.67
CA TRP A 33 -6.40 -5.91 3.54
C TRP A 33 -5.94 -4.91 4.59
N ARG A 34 -6.74 -3.86 4.85
CA ARG A 34 -6.44 -2.84 5.88
C ARG A 34 -6.41 -3.42 7.30
N ARG A 35 -7.20 -4.48 7.55
CA ARG A 35 -7.24 -5.21 8.84
C ARG A 35 -6.26 -6.37 8.92
N GLY A 36 -5.59 -6.72 7.82
CA GLY A 36 -4.64 -7.83 7.76
C GLY A 36 -5.29 -9.21 7.77
N ILE A 37 -6.56 -9.30 7.36
CA ILE A 37 -7.30 -10.57 7.26
C ILE A 37 -6.88 -11.34 6.00
N THR A 38 -6.71 -10.63 4.88
CA THR A 38 -6.21 -11.18 3.62
C THR A 38 -5.07 -10.34 3.07
N VAL A 39 -4.32 -10.90 2.13
CA VAL A 39 -3.19 -10.24 1.46
C VAL A 39 -3.64 -9.79 0.06
N PRO A 40 -3.46 -8.51 -0.32
CA PRO A 40 -3.72 -8.08 -1.68
C PRO A 40 -2.82 -8.80 -2.68
N PRO A 41 -3.31 -9.10 -3.89
CA PRO A 41 -2.44 -9.57 -4.96
C PRO A 41 -1.42 -8.48 -5.34
N LEU A 42 -0.26 -8.87 -5.86
CA LEU A 42 0.86 -7.97 -6.16
C LEU A 42 0.47 -6.80 -7.08
N HIS A 43 -0.40 -7.03 -8.07
CA HIS A 43 -0.85 -5.97 -8.97
C HIS A 43 -1.65 -4.88 -8.23
N ALA A 44 -2.45 -5.26 -7.23
CA ALA A 44 -3.20 -4.32 -6.41
C ALA A 44 -2.25 -3.50 -5.54
N PHE A 45 -1.21 -4.13 -4.99
CA PHE A 45 -0.15 -3.43 -4.27
C PHE A 45 0.53 -2.36 -5.10
N ASN A 46 0.99 -2.71 -6.30
CA ASN A 46 1.67 -1.78 -7.19
C ASN A 46 0.77 -0.59 -7.56
N ARG A 47 -0.50 -0.85 -7.87
CA ARG A 47 -1.44 0.23 -8.22
C ARG A 47 -1.77 1.13 -7.05
N ILE A 48 -2.04 0.57 -5.87
CA ILE A 48 -2.33 1.37 -4.67
C ILE A 48 -1.10 2.17 -4.25
N ALA A 49 0.09 1.55 -4.26
CA ALA A 49 1.35 2.23 -3.95
C ALA A 49 1.59 3.42 -4.88
N LYS A 50 1.42 3.22 -6.20
CA LYS A 50 1.52 4.29 -7.20
C LYS A 50 0.47 5.39 -6.99
N ALA A 51 -0.77 5.03 -6.69
CA ALA A 51 -1.86 6.00 -6.49
C ALA A 51 -1.71 6.82 -5.20
N LEU A 52 -1.05 6.25 -4.18
CA LEU A 52 -0.76 6.91 -2.91
C LEU A 52 0.60 7.61 -2.89
N ASP A 53 1.38 7.52 -3.98
CA ASP A 53 2.77 8.00 -4.07
C ASP A 53 3.65 7.47 -2.92
N VAL A 54 3.55 6.16 -2.67
CA VAL A 54 4.38 5.46 -1.67
C VAL A 54 5.20 4.36 -2.32
N ASP A 55 6.38 4.12 -1.77
CA ASP A 55 7.24 3.00 -2.15
C ASP A 55 6.53 1.66 -1.84
N VAL A 56 6.39 0.81 -2.86
CA VAL A 56 5.74 -0.50 -2.72
C VAL A 56 6.54 -1.48 -1.86
N HIS A 57 7.88 -1.41 -1.89
CA HIS A 57 8.75 -2.17 -1.00
C HIS A 57 8.56 -1.75 0.45
N TRP A 58 8.45 -0.46 0.74
CA TRP A 58 8.08 0.03 2.08
C TRP A 58 6.69 -0.46 2.49
N LEU A 59 5.71 -0.43 1.58
CA LEU A 59 4.36 -0.88 1.89
C LEU A 59 4.35 -2.37 2.29
N CYS A 60 5.08 -3.20 1.54
CA CYS A 60 5.24 -4.63 1.79
C CYS A 60 6.05 -4.91 3.07
N THR A 61 7.29 -4.43 3.16
CA THR A 61 8.27 -4.84 4.19
C THR A 61 8.32 -3.89 5.39
N GLY A 62 8.00 -2.61 5.19
CA GLY A 62 8.22 -1.54 6.16
C GLY A 62 9.62 -0.94 6.11
N GLN A 63 10.50 -1.46 5.26
CA GLN A 63 11.80 -0.87 5.00
C GLN A 63 11.65 0.09 3.82
N ALA A 64 11.97 1.35 4.04
CA ALA A 64 12.25 2.24 2.92
C ALA A 64 13.40 1.60 2.12
N GLN A 65 13.34 1.62 0.79
CA GLN A 65 14.58 1.41 0.04
C GLN A 65 15.59 2.39 0.63
N ALA A 66 16.72 1.86 1.12
CA ALA A 66 17.86 2.71 1.40
C ALA A 66 18.16 3.39 0.06
N GLN A 67 17.76 4.66 -0.10
CA GLN A 67 18.32 5.51 -1.16
C GLN A 67 19.82 5.29 -1.08
N ALA A 68 20.45 5.00 -2.21
CA ALA A 68 21.84 4.61 -2.35
C ALA A 68 22.83 5.56 -1.64
N ALA A 69 22.90 5.47 -0.32
CA ALA A 69 23.92 6.03 0.56
C ALA A 69 24.91 4.91 0.89
N GLN A 70 25.31 4.21 -0.17
CA GLN A 70 26.64 3.63 -0.31
C GLN A 70 27.33 4.35 -1.48
N ALA A 71 27.12 5.66 -1.60
CA ALA A 71 28.07 6.53 -2.28
C ALA A 71 29.10 6.96 -1.22
N SER A 72 30.24 6.29 -1.25
CA SER A 72 31.50 6.73 -0.65
C SER A 72 31.54 6.90 0.88
N ARG A 73 31.98 5.85 1.58
CA ARG A 73 32.82 5.99 2.78
C ARG A 73 34.03 5.09 2.65
#